data_AF-A0A933TD10-F1
#
_entry.id   AF-A0A933TD10-F1
#
_cell.length_a   1.000
_cell.length_b   1.000
_cell.length_c   1.000
_cell.angle_alpha   90.00
_cell.angle_beta   90.00
_cell.angle_gamma   90.00
#
_symmetry.space_group_name_H-M   'P 1'
#
loop_
_entity.id
_entity.type
_entity.pdbx_description
1 polymer ?
#
loop_
_entity_poly.entity_id
_entity_poly.type
_entity_poly.pdbx_seq_one_letter_code
_entity_poly.pdbx_strand_id
1 'polypeptide(L)'
;MSFNNTAYAMRGKEHLSRGFLIVLAVCCALLVAYYFAGPVIASEDRLKKADEYLSKKSYTKAKELYREIFLAEKKGPLFDRALFGMGKTDYYLQNYYEAWQNIKRFVSSAPNSEYINEANFFLGYTALHLQKFKEAEQYFDTVAGPLKDKASIGKAELALKFWDLKKAENLLEGVGKKTMETDPRALYVRAMINSGKGLHREAVETINKIAPAVLKEQDIRAEKVWILFYARKTRDAEMLSKSIIDGPGSRVEKLKAKRILLMIYESADKIDDALKLRIELLSYEPGDDFKMKIVALYDKKENVEGALRYLTYVKDKKIRSAEMEKRLKNIMNSGDPKAMEYLSRFSWHIAEDSPFLMDVSRYFIASGKKAEGTALLRKAARSYPKGEAALYLSELLMAEGRYPEAKKFLEPIMADTRYAPRAAAMIAEIMEREGKYNAAIDYLLNIVKTAKDYRPAAKLGDLYYKKGDKSGALKYYVMASDRGDGLSSLKAGDFYYISKDYAKAKLYYKKALDRDIKDSKSLQWVYYQYGKLTKSDEYLKKAVSGGGDVAAAASALISESN
;
A
#
# COMPACT_ATOMS: atom_id res chain seq x y z
N MET A 1 -20.61 60.00 -29.42
CA MET A 1 -20.88 61.41 -29.09
C MET A 1 -19.82 62.25 -29.76
N SER A 2 -20.27 63.18 -30.61
CA SER A 2 -19.46 64.04 -31.48
C SER A 2 -18.54 64.96 -30.68
N PHE A 3 -17.40 65.34 -31.26
CA PHE A 3 -17.04 66.76 -31.35
C PHE A 3 -16.27 67.04 -32.65
N ASN A 4 -16.83 67.99 -33.39
CA ASN A 4 -16.35 68.55 -34.65
C ASN A 4 -15.17 69.52 -34.42
N ASN A 5 -14.28 69.55 -35.42
CA ASN A 5 -13.61 70.70 -36.01
C ASN A 5 -13.58 72.03 -35.25
N THR A 6 -12.36 72.50 -34.97
CA THR A 6 -11.95 73.89 -35.24
C THR A 6 -10.52 73.92 -35.77
N ALA A 7 -10.39 74.14 -37.08
CA ALA A 7 -9.16 74.55 -37.71
C ALA A 7 -8.94 76.05 -37.43
N TYR A 8 -7.85 76.40 -36.74
CA TYR A 8 -7.30 77.75 -36.76
C TYR A 8 -5.94 77.71 -37.44
N ALA A 9 -5.90 78.29 -38.64
CA ALA A 9 -4.67 78.57 -39.35
C ALA A 9 -3.93 79.73 -38.68
N MET A 10 -2.71 79.48 -38.19
CA MET A 10 -1.70 80.53 -38.04
C MET A 10 -0.44 80.12 -38.78
N ARG A 11 -0.24 80.79 -39.91
CA ARG A 11 0.93 80.73 -40.78
C ARG A 11 1.96 81.73 -40.22
N GLY A 12 2.73 81.34 -39.21
CA GLY A 12 3.87 82.09 -38.69
C GLY A 12 5.17 81.42 -39.09
N LYS A 13 5.87 81.97 -40.09
CA LYS A 13 7.23 81.53 -40.47
C LYS A 13 8.22 81.99 -39.39
N GLU A 14 8.46 81.16 -38.38
CA GLU A 14 9.72 81.25 -37.63
C GLU A 14 10.77 80.43 -38.39
N HIS A 15 11.67 81.13 -39.08
CA HIS A 15 12.89 80.51 -39.59
C HIS A 15 13.78 80.16 -38.40
N LEU A 16 13.59 78.97 -37.82
CA LEU A 16 14.60 78.35 -36.97
C LEU A 16 15.92 78.33 -37.76
N SER A 17 16.96 78.98 -37.23
CA SER A 17 18.27 78.96 -37.86
C SER A 17 18.75 77.51 -37.97
N ARG A 18 19.42 77.14 -39.08
CA ARG A 18 19.98 75.79 -39.24
C ARG A 18 20.83 75.36 -38.04
N GLY A 19 21.48 76.32 -37.37
CA GLY A 19 22.22 76.08 -36.13
C GLY A 19 21.35 75.59 -34.97
N PHE A 20 20.16 76.16 -34.76
CA PHE A 20 19.26 75.77 -33.67
C PHE A 20 18.65 74.38 -33.89
N LEU A 21 18.30 74.03 -35.13
CA LEU A 21 17.83 72.69 -35.50
C LEU A 21 18.90 71.61 -35.30
N ILE A 22 20.17 71.91 -35.58
CA ILE A 22 21.29 70.99 -35.33
C ILE A 22 21.48 70.78 -33.84
N VAL A 23 21.44 71.84 -33.02
CA VAL A 23 21.58 71.72 -31.55
C VAL A 23 20.43 70.89 -30.97
N LEU A 24 19.19 71.09 -31.42
CA LEU A 24 18.03 70.33 -30.96
C LEU A 24 18.11 68.85 -31.37
N ALA A 25 18.59 68.55 -32.58
CA ALA A 25 18.84 67.19 -33.05
C ALA A 25 19.97 66.50 -32.25
N VAL A 26 21.04 67.23 -31.93
CA VAL A 26 22.14 66.72 -31.07
C VAL A 26 21.66 66.51 -29.64
N CYS A 27 20.87 67.41 -29.07
CA CYS A 27 20.27 67.23 -27.74
C CYS A 27 19.29 66.06 -27.70
N CYS A 28 18.44 65.89 -28.73
CA CYS A 28 17.57 64.71 -28.85
C CYS A 28 18.39 63.43 -29.03
N ALA A 29 19.46 63.44 -29.83
CA ALA A 29 20.35 62.29 -30.00
C ALA A 29 21.09 61.94 -28.69
N LEU A 30 21.53 62.94 -27.92
CA LEU A 30 22.15 62.75 -26.60
C LEU A 30 21.14 62.30 -25.55
N LEU A 31 19.89 62.79 -25.57
CA LEU A 31 18.81 62.33 -24.69
C LEU A 31 18.38 60.89 -25.02
N VAL A 32 18.27 60.56 -26.30
CA VAL A 32 18.01 59.18 -26.77
C VAL A 32 19.18 58.29 -26.39
N ALA A 33 20.42 58.71 -26.66
CA ALA A 33 21.61 57.96 -26.25
C ALA A 33 21.68 57.78 -24.72
N TYR A 34 21.35 58.80 -23.93
CA TYR A 34 21.30 58.70 -22.47
C TYR A 34 20.18 57.78 -21.97
N TYR A 35 18.99 57.86 -22.58
CA TYR A 35 17.83 57.04 -22.22
C TYR A 35 18.02 55.56 -22.58
N PHE A 36 18.72 55.26 -23.67
CA PHE A 36 19.00 53.89 -24.11
C PHE A 36 20.34 53.33 -23.57
N ALA A 37 21.36 54.15 -23.34
CA ALA A 37 22.66 53.71 -22.82
C ALA A 37 22.74 53.71 -21.28
N GLY A 38 21.99 54.59 -20.59
CA GLY A 38 21.98 54.66 -19.12
C GLY A 38 21.60 53.33 -18.44
N PRO A 39 20.52 52.65 -18.85
CA PRO A 39 20.16 51.34 -18.32
C PRO A 39 21.23 50.27 -18.58
N VAL A 40 21.85 50.27 -19.77
CA VAL A 40 22.89 49.31 -20.16
C VAL A 40 24.17 49.50 -19.33
N ILE A 41 24.62 50.75 -19.15
CA ILE A 41 25.78 51.07 -18.29
C ILE A 41 25.50 50.66 -16.84
N ALA A 42 24.30 50.93 -16.33
CA ALA A 42 23.91 50.48 -14.99
C ALA A 42 23.88 48.94 -14.88
N SER A 43 23.44 48.23 -15.92
CA SER A 43 23.48 46.77 -15.98
C SER A 43 24.90 46.20 -16.03
N GLU A 44 25.84 46.84 -16.75
CA GLU A 44 27.25 46.45 -16.75
C GLU A 44 27.90 46.61 -15.37
N ASP A 45 27.64 47.71 -14.68
CA ASP A 45 28.15 47.94 -13.32
C ASP A 45 27.53 46.97 -12.31
N ARG A 46 26.23 46.69 -12.44
CA ARG A 46 25.57 45.63 -11.66
C ARG A 46 26.20 44.27 -11.94
N LEU A 47 26.53 43.97 -13.20
CA LEU A 47 27.11 42.69 -13.58
C LEU A 47 28.48 42.49 -12.93
N LYS A 48 29.35 43.51 -12.96
CA LYS A 48 30.65 43.49 -12.27
C LYS A 48 30.47 43.24 -10.77
N LYS A 49 29.52 43.93 -10.12
CA LYS A 49 29.21 43.72 -8.69
C LYS A 49 28.64 42.34 -8.41
N ALA A 50 27.81 41.81 -9.31
CA ALA A 50 27.25 40.46 -9.19
C ALA A 50 28.36 39.40 -9.27
N ASP A 51 29.26 39.54 -10.25
CA ASP A 51 30.44 38.66 -10.40
C ASP A 51 31.38 38.78 -9.19
N GLU A 52 31.56 39.98 -8.63
CA GLU A 52 32.31 40.20 -7.40
C GLU A 52 31.66 39.46 -6.22
N TYR A 53 30.36 39.64 -6.00
CA TYR A 53 29.65 38.90 -4.95
C TYR A 53 29.72 37.39 -5.17
N LEU A 54 29.63 36.91 -6.41
CA LEU A 54 29.77 35.50 -6.75
C LEU A 54 31.16 34.98 -6.37
N SER A 55 32.23 35.72 -6.71
CA SER A 55 33.61 35.37 -6.34
C SER A 55 33.86 35.39 -4.83
N LYS A 56 33.19 36.30 -4.10
CA LYS A 56 33.16 36.37 -2.63
C LYS A 56 32.22 35.34 -1.99
N LYS A 57 31.66 34.41 -2.79
CA LYS A 57 30.71 33.37 -2.37
C LYS A 57 29.44 33.92 -1.69
N SER A 58 29.11 35.19 -1.93
CA SER A 58 27.89 35.85 -1.47
C SER A 58 26.76 35.59 -2.46
N TYR A 59 26.39 34.31 -2.62
CA TYR A 59 25.52 33.85 -3.71
C TYR A 59 24.13 34.48 -3.71
N THR A 60 23.54 34.74 -2.54
CA THR A 60 22.22 35.40 -2.45
C THR A 60 22.27 36.82 -3.02
N LYS A 61 23.27 37.61 -2.62
CA LYS A 61 23.47 38.98 -3.12
C LYS A 61 23.81 38.99 -4.61
N ALA A 62 24.63 38.05 -5.07
CA ALA A 62 24.93 37.88 -6.48
C ALA A 62 23.66 37.57 -7.30
N LYS A 63 22.83 36.63 -6.80
CA LYS A 63 21.58 36.24 -7.45
C LYS A 63 20.59 37.40 -7.57
N GLU A 64 20.47 38.24 -6.54
CA GLU A 64 19.63 39.44 -6.57
C GLU A 64 20.06 40.40 -7.68
N LEU A 65 21.35 40.71 -7.78
CA LEU A 65 21.87 41.59 -8.83
C LEU A 65 21.72 40.98 -10.23
N TYR A 66 22.01 39.68 -10.42
CA TYR A 66 21.75 39.04 -11.70
C TYR A 66 20.26 39.07 -12.07
N ARG A 67 19.36 38.91 -11.10
CA ARG A 67 17.91 39.03 -11.34
C ARG A 67 17.51 40.43 -11.77
N GLU A 68 18.07 41.48 -11.16
CA GLU A 68 17.82 42.86 -11.59
C GLU A 68 18.24 43.08 -13.05
N ILE A 69 19.43 42.59 -13.44
CA ILE A 69 19.92 42.69 -14.82
C ILE A 69 18.99 41.91 -15.76
N PHE A 70 18.60 40.68 -15.38
CA PHE A 70 17.68 39.86 -16.17
C PHE A 70 16.30 40.51 -16.37
N LEU A 71 15.83 41.32 -15.42
CA LEU A 71 14.57 42.05 -15.54
C LEU A 71 14.69 43.35 -16.34
N ALA A 72 15.85 44.02 -16.27
CA ALA A 72 16.12 45.25 -17.00
C ALA A 72 16.44 44.98 -18.48
N GLU A 73 17.25 43.95 -18.75
CA GLU A 73 17.67 43.54 -20.08
C GLU A 73 16.68 42.53 -20.67
N LYS A 74 16.30 42.69 -21.94
CA LYS A 74 15.34 41.77 -22.60
C LYS A 74 15.98 40.67 -23.45
N LYS A 75 17.20 40.91 -23.93
CA LYS A 75 18.00 40.00 -24.79
C LYS A 75 19.44 40.51 -24.92
N GLY A 76 20.35 39.66 -25.39
CA GLY A 76 21.75 40.02 -25.68
C GLY A 76 22.73 39.62 -24.57
N PRO A 77 24.02 39.99 -24.70
CA PRO A 77 25.09 39.44 -23.87
C PRO A 77 24.91 39.64 -22.36
N LEU A 78 24.42 40.81 -21.93
CA LEU A 78 24.16 41.09 -20.51
C LEU A 78 23.01 40.24 -19.97
N PHE A 79 21.95 40.06 -20.76
CA PHE A 79 20.84 39.18 -20.42
C PHE A 79 21.29 37.73 -20.31
N ASP A 80 22.06 37.23 -21.28
CA ASP A 80 22.56 35.86 -21.28
C ASP A 80 23.53 35.61 -20.11
N ARG A 81 24.44 36.55 -19.82
CA ARG A 81 25.33 36.48 -18.66
C ARG A 81 24.58 36.53 -17.34
N ALA A 82 23.56 37.37 -17.22
CA ALA A 82 22.72 37.42 -16.02
C ALA A 82 21.94 36.11 -15.83
N LEU A 83 21.38 35.55 -16.90
CA LEU A 83 20.66 34.29 -16.86
C LEU A 83 21.58 33.12 -16.45
N PHE A 84 22.78 33.05 -17.02
CA PHE A 84 23.77 32.06 -16.59
C PHE A 84 24.24 32.29 -15.14
N GLY A 85 24.49 33.54 -14.75
CA GLY A 85 24.86 33.92 -13.39
C GLY A 85 23.80 33.54 -12.35
N MET A 86 22.51 33.75 -12.67
CA MET A 86 21.38 33.27 -11.85
C MET A 86 21.42 31.75 -11.71
N GLY A 87 21.60 31.03 -12.82
CA GLY A 87 21.71 29.58 -12.81
C GLY A 87 22.88 29.06 -11.97
N LYS A 88 24.06 29.67 -12.11
CA LYS A 88 25.28 29.33 -11.37
C LYS A 88 25.14 29.64 -9.87
N THR A 89 24.55 30.79 -9.52
CA THR A 89 24.27 31.12 -8.12
C THR A 89 23.25 30.16 -7.51
N ASP A 90 22.21 29.78 -8.25
CA ASP A 90 21.25 28.75 -7.81
C ASP A 90 21.90 27.39 -7.59
N TYR A 91 22.85 26.99 -8.44
CA TYR A 91 23.61 25.76 -8.23
C TYR A 91 24.38 25.79 -6.89
N TYR A 92 25.10 26.87 -6.59
CA TYR A 92 25.85 27.01 -5.34
C TYR A 92 24.95 27.18 -4.10
N LEU A 93 23.77 27.76 -4.29
CA LEU A 93 22.71 27.79 -3.27
C LEU A 93 21.99 26.43 -3.13
N GLN A 94 22.34 25.45 -3.97
CA GLN A 94 21.77 24.10 -4.02
C GLN A 94 20.28 24.07 -4.40
N ASN A 95 19.83 25.11 -5.10
CA ASN A 95 18.52 25.23 -5.74
C ASN A 95 18.59 24.57 -7.12
N TYR A 96 18.78 23.24 -7.14
CA TYR A 96 19.09 22.52 -8.38
C TYR A 96 17.98 22.59 -9.43
N TYR A 97 16.72 22.72 -9.03
CA TYR A 97 15.62 22.84 -9.98
C TYR A 97 15.67 24.19 -10.72
N GLU A 98 15.86 25.29 -10.00
CA GLU A 98 16.01 26.64 -10.52
C GLU A 98 17.27 26.77 -11.38
N ALA A 99 18.39 26.21 -10.90
CA ALA A 99 19.64 26.12 -11.66
C ALA A 99 19.42 25.41 -13.00
N TRP A 100 18.72 24.27 -12.99
CA TRP A 100 18.42 23.52 -14.20
C TRP A 100 17.64 24.36 -15.22
N GLN A 101 16.58 25.06 -14.79
CA GLN A 101 15.76 25.86 -15.68
C GLN A 101 16.54 27.04 -16.28
N ASN A 102 17.27 27.78 -15.43
CA ASN A 102 17.98 28.99 -15.85
C ASN A 102 19.16 28.66 -16.77
N ILE A 103 19.99 27.67 -16.42
CA ILE A 103 21.17 27.30 -17.23
C ILE A 103 20.72 26.63 -18.54
N LYS A 104 19.67 25.79 -18.52
CA LYS A 104 19.16 25.18 -19.75
C LYS A 104 18.61 26.22 -20.72
N ARG A 105 17.96 27.27 -20.20
CA ARG A 105 17.49 28.40 -21.02
C ARG A 105 18.66 29.15 -21.64
N PHE A 106 19.72 29.40 -20.87
CA PHE A 106 20.96 30.01 -21.38
C PHE A 106 21.61 29.19 -22.50
N VAL A 107 21.80 27.88 -22.30
CA VAL A 107 22.38 26.99 -23.33
C VAL A 107 21.55 27.01 -24.62
N SER A 108 20.22 27.16 -24.50
CA SER A 108 19.33 27.26 -25.66
C SER A 108 19.38 28.62 -26.35
N SER A 109 19.49 29.73 -25.60
CA SER A 109 19.47 31.09 -26.17
C SER A 109 20.83 31.55 -26.68
N ALA A 110 21.92 31.03 -26.13
CA ALA A 110 23.28 31.46 -26.42
C ALA A 110 24.25 30.26 -26.64
N PRO A 111 23.98 29.38 -27.63
CA PRO A 111 24.78 28.15 -27.86
C PRO A 111 26.24 28.42 -28.24
N ASN A 112 26.54 29.60 -28.78
CA ASN A 112 27.88 30.00 -29.21
C ASN A 112 28.60 30.90 -28.17
N SER A 113 28.07 31.01 -26.95
CA SER A 113 28.69 31.80 -25.88
C SER A 113 30.01 31.20 -25.41
N GLU A 114 30.96 32.04 -25.01
CA GLU A 114 32.20 31.58 -24.37
C GLU A 114 31.95 30.78 -23.08
N TYR A 115 30.81 31.00 -22.41
CA TYR A 115 30.42 30.29 -21.19
C TYR A 115 29.74 28.95 -21.45
N ILE A 116 29.56 28.52 -22.71
CA ILE A 116 28.78 27.32 -23.02
C ILE A 116 29.35 26.05 -22.38
N ASN A 117 30.67 25.91 -22.34
CA ASN A 117 31.34 24.78 -21.70
C ASN A 117 31.11 24.78 -20.18
N GLU A 118 31.15 25.95 -19.56
CA GLU A 118 30.89 26.10 -18.13
C GLU A 118 29.41 25.84 -17.80
N ALA A 119 28.49 26.30 -18.65
CA ALA A 119 27.07 26.04 -18.52
C ALA A 119 26.72 24.55 -18.65
N ASN A 120 27.27 23.86 -19.65
CA ASN A 120 27.12 22.41 -19.80
C ASN A 120 27.70 21.67 -18.59
N PHE A 121 28.84 22.11 -18.07
CA PHE A 121 29.42 21.55 -16.86
C PHE A 121 28.48 21.64 -15.64
N PHE A 122 27.90 22.82 -15.38
CA PHE A 122 26.93 22.98 -14.31
C PHE A 122 25.63 22.23 -14.58
N LEU A 123 25.17 22.12 -15.83
CA LEU A 123 24.01 21.28 -16.19
C LEU A 123 24.28 19.81 -15.93
N GLY A 124 25.48 19.31 -16.22
CA GLY A 124 25.87 17.92 -15.92
C GLY A 124 25.72 17.60 -14.43
N TYR A 125 26.26 18.44 -13.56
CA TYR A 125 26.11 18.25 -12.11
C TYR A 125 24.67 18.48 -11.63
N THR A 126 23.99 19.51 -12.14
CA THR A 126 22.60 19.77 -11.78
C THR A 126 21.71 18.58 -12.15
N ALA A 127 21.91 18.00 -13.34
CA ALA A 127 21.24 16.77 -13.77
C ALA A 127 21.53 15.61 -12.83
N LEU A 128 22.80 15.44 -12.42
CA LEU A 128 23.22 14.39 -11.50
C LEU A 128 22.51 14.51 -10.14
N HIS A 129 22.43 15.71 -9.56
CA HIS A 129 21.71 15.96 -8.30
C HIS A 129 20.19 15.71 -8.44
N LEU A 130 19.62 15.97 -9.62
CA LEU A 130 18.22 15.70 -9.95
C LEU A 130 17.96 14.27 -10.43
N GLN A 131 18.96 13.37 -10.41
CA GLN A 131 18.89 11.99 -10.89
C GLN A 131 18.52 11.84 -12.38
N LYS A 132 18.81 12.88 -13.19
CA LYS A 132 18.68 12.86 -14.65
C LYS A 132 19.96 12.33 -15.27
N PHE A 133 20.23 11.04 -15.05
CA PHE A 133 21.53 10.42 -15.32
C PHE A 133 21.95 10.46 -16.79
N LYS A 134 20.99 10.26 -17.71
CA LYS A 134 21.27 10.30 -19.14
C LYS A 134 21.65 11.71 -19.59
N GLU A 135 20.91 12.71 -19.16
CA GLU A 135 21.21 14.11 -19.46
C GLU A 135 22.53 14.56 -18.81
N ALA A 136 22.83 14.07 -17.61
CA ALA A 136 24.11 14.34 -16.95
C ALA A 136 25.29 13.89 -17.82
N GLU A 137 25.24 12.65 -18.34
CA GLU A 137 26.27 12.11 -19.25
C GLU A 137 26.40 12.97 -20.50
N GLN A 138 25.26 13.28 -21.15
CA GLN A 138 25.22 14.09 -22.37
C GLN A 138 25.85 15.47 -22.18
N TYR A 139 25.53 16.17 -21.09
CA TYR A 139 26.11 17.48 -20.84
C TYR A 139 27.59 17.40 -20.46
N PHE A 140 28.04 16.36 -19.75
CA PHE A 140 29.47 16.18 -19.50
C PHE A 140 30.25 15.81 -20.78
N ASP A 141 29.63 15.15 -21.75
CA ASP A 141 30.24 14.83 -23.06
C ASP A 141 30.51 16.08 -23.90
N THR A 142 29.69 17.13 -23.75
CA THR A 142 29.86 18.38 -24.51
C THR A 142 30.85 19.35 -23.88
N VAL A 143 31.37 19.07 -22.68
CA VAL A 143 32.35 19.94 -22.00
C VAL A 143 33.76 19.68 -22.55
N ALA A 144 34.38 20.72 -23.08
CA ALA A 144 35.73 20.69 -23.62
C ALA A 144 36.69 21.68 -22.92
N GLY A 145 37.94 21.70 -23.38
CA GLY A 145 38.95 22.67 -22.95
C GLY A 145 39.35 22.51 -21.47
N PRO A 146 39.57 23.62 -20.74
CA PRO A 146 40.06 23.59 -19.35
C PRO A 146 39.17 22.84 -18.35
N LEU A 147 37.90 22.61 -18.70
CA LEU A 147 36.93 21.90 -17.84
C LEU A 147 36.82 20.40 -18.16
N LYS A 148 37.53 19.89 -19.17
CA LYS A 148 37.46 18.48 -19.60
C LYS A 148 37.76 17.50 -18.46
N ASP A 149 38.79 17.78 -17.66
CA ASP A 149 39.14 16.97 -16.48
C ASP A 149 37.99 16.95 -15.46
N LYS A 150 37.40 18.12 -15.17
CA LYS A 150 36.29 18.25 -14.22
C LYS A 150 35.01 17.56 -14.70
N ALA A 151 34.75 17.59 -16.01
CA ALA A 151 33.65 16.84 -16.62
C ALA A 151 33.91 15.33 -16.54
N SER A 152 35.15 14.88 -16.74
CA SER A 152 35.53 13.47 -16.59
C SER A 152 35.33 12.98 -15.16
N ILE A 153 35.66 13.81 -14.15
CA ILE A 153 35.32 13.55 -12.74
C ILE A 153 33.79 13.44 -12.55
N GLY A 154 33.01 14.32 -13.18
CA GLY A 154 31.54 14.26 -13.13
C GLY A 154 30.98 12.96 -13.72
N LYS A 155 31.56 12.48 -14.83
CA LYS A 155 31.21 11.16 -15.41
C LYS A 155 31.63 10.00 -14.50
N ALA A 156 32.78 10.12 -13.83
CA ALA A 156 33.21 9.12 -12.86
C ALA A 156 32.24 9.07 -11.66
N GLU A 157 31.78 10.22 -11.18
CA GLU A 157 30.73 10.29 -10.16
C GLU A 157 29.41 9.67 -10.64
N LEU A 158 29.02 9.91 -11.90
CA LEU A 158 27.85 9.29 -12.51
C LEU A 158 27.99 7.76 -12.53
N ALA A 159 29.14 7.22 -12.91
CA ALA A 159 29.41 5.78 -12.89
C ALA A 159 29.26 5.18 -11.49
N LEU A 160 29.71 5.91 -10.45
CA LEU A 160 29.52 5.49 -9.05
C LEU A 160 28.05 5.38 -8.63
N LYS A 161 27.12 6.13 -9.25
CA LYS A 161 25.68 6.00 -8.96
C LYS A 161 25.13 4.63 -9.34
N PHE A 162 25.78 3.94 -10.28
CA PHE A 162 25.45 2.58 -10.71
C PHE A 162 26.40 1.52 -10.14
N TRP A 163 27.24 1.90 -9.16
CA TRP A 163 28.27 1.04 -8.59
C TRP A 163 29.31 0.50 -9.60
N ASP A 164 29.50 1.20 -10.72
CA ASP A 164 30.50 0.84 -11.73
C ASP A 164 31.87 1.43 -11.34
N LEU A 165 32.51 0.77 -10.37
CA LEU A 165 33.81 1.19 -9.83
C LEU A 165 34.90 1.20 -10.90
N LYS A 166 34.84 0.25 -11.84
CA LYS A 166 35.84 0.12 -12.92
C LYS A 166 35.73 1.26 -13.92
N LYS A 167 34.51 1.60 -14.37
CA LYS A 167 34.31 2.76 -15.27
C LYS A 167 34.70 4.05 -14.56
N ALA A 168 34.35 4.21 -13.27
CA ALA A 168 34.73 5.39 -12.49
C ALA A 168 36.25 5.54 -12.39
N GLU A 169 36.98 4.45 -12.13
CA GLU A 169 38.44 4.45 -12.05
C GLU A 169 39.09 4.77 -13.39
N ASN A 170 38.69 4.10 -14.47
CA ASN A 170 39.20 4.37 -15.82
C ASN A 170 38.99 5.84 -16.25
N LEU A 171 37.85 6.44 -15.87
CA LEU A 171 37.57 7.85 -16.16
C LEU A 171 38.48 8.80 -15.36
N LEU A 172 38.92 8.40 -14.16
CA LEU A 172 39.87 9.19 -13.38
C LEU A 172 41.31 9.05 -13.87
N GLU A 173 41.72 7.91 -14.46
CA GLU A 173 43.07 7.75 -15.01
C GLU A 173 43.40 8.78 -16.11
N GLY A 174 42.38 9.22 -16.85
CA GLY A 174 42.52 10.27 -17.87
C GLY A 174 42.57 11.70 -17.33
N VAL A 175 42.43 11.90 -16.02
CA VAL A 175 42.45 13.22 -15.37
C VAL A 175 43.87 13.60 -14.99
N GLY A 176 44.27 14.87 -15.20
CA GLY A 176 45.62 15.33 -14.87
C GLY A 176 45.96 15.16 -13.39
N LYS A 177 47.19 14.73 -13.08
CA LYS A 177 47.67 14.43 -11.71
C LYS A 177 47.37 15.55 -10.71
N LYS A 178 47.65 16.80 -11.08
CA LYS A 178 47.38 17.97 -10.22
C LYS A 178 45.89 18.07 -9.87
N THR A 179 45.00 17.89 -10.85
CA THR A 179 43.55 17.91 -10.65
C THR A 179 43.12 16.75 -9.75
N MET A 180 43.64 15.53 -9.96
CA MET A 180 43.33 14.36 -9.13
C MET A 180 43.75 14.50 -7.66
N GLU A 181 44.78 15.30 -7.37
CA GLU A 181 45.29 15.50 -6.01
C GLU A 181 44.66 16.70 -5.29
N THR A 182 44.10 17.67 -6.03
CA THR A 182 43.64 18.94 -5.45
C THR A 182 42.15 19.23 -5.64
N ASP A 183 41.49 18.64 -6.64
CA ASP A 183 40.06 18.83 -6.86
C ASP A 183 39.24 18.05 -5.82
N PRO A 184 38.34 18.72 -5.06
CA PRO A 184 37.54 18.05 -4.04
C PRO A 184 36.65 16.92 -4.58
N ARG A 185 36.09 17.06 -5.80
CA ARG A 185 35.26 15.99 -6.37
C ARG A 185 36.11 14.82 -6.82
N ALA A 186 37.32 15.05 -7.35
CA ALA A 186 38.26 13.96 -7.65
C ALA A 186 38.63 13.17 -6.39
N LEU A 187 38.96 13.88 -5.30
CA LEU A 187 39.25 13.27 -4.00
C LEU A 187 38.07 12.46 -3.48
N TYR A 188 36.86 12.99 -3.58
CA TYR A 188 35.64 12.29 -3.19
C TYR A 188 35.39 11.02 -4.04
N VAL A 189 35.47 11.11 -5.37
CA VAL A 189 35.26 9.93 -6.25
C VAL A 189 36.30 8.87 -5.93
N ARG A 190 37.57 9.24 -5.73
CA ARG A 190 38.62 8.29 -5.32
C ARG A 190 38.35 7.66 -3.96
N ALA A 191 37.88 8.46 -2.99
CA ALA A 191 37.51 7.95 -1.68
C ALA A 191 36.34 6.94 -1.76
N MET A 192 35.35 7.18 -2.62
CA MET A 192 34.25 6.24 -2.87
C MET A 192 34.73 4.95 -3.55
N ILE A 193 35.62 5.05 -4.54
CA ILE A 193 36.23 3.88 -5.20
C ILE A 193 36.98 3.03 -4.16
N ASN A 194 37.84 3.66 -3.35
CA ASN A 194 38.56 2.97 -2.28
C ASN A 194 37.60 2.30 -1.29
N SER A 195 36.54 3.01 -0.88
CA SER A 195 35.52 2.45 0.01
C SER A 195 34.83 1.24 -0.61
N GLY A 196 34.50 1.28 -1.90
CA GLY A 196 33.87 0.17 -2.63
C GLY A 196 34.79 -1.03 -2.83
N LYS A 197 36.11 -0.81 -2.89
CA LYS A 197 37.14 -1.85 -2.93
C LYS A 197 37.47 -2.46 -1.55
N GLY A 198 36.86 -1.96 -0.48
CA GLY A 198 37.17 -2.38 0.91
C GLY A 198 38.39 -1.69 1.53
N LEU A 199 39.02 -0.75 0.81
CA LEU A 199 40.13 0.08 1.29
C LEU A 199 39.61 1.25 2.15
N HIS A 200 38.94 0.88 3.26
CA HIS A 200 38.17 1.82 4.07
C HIS A 200 39.04 2.86 4.78
N ARG A 201 40.27 2.50 5.16
CA ARG A 201 41.19 3.43 5.82
C ARG A 201 41.61 4.54 4.84
N GLU A 202 42.05 4.15 3.65
CA GLU A 202 42.48 5.02 2.57
C GLU A 202 41.32 5.89 2.08
N ALA A 203 40.10 5.35 2.04
CA ALA A 203 38.89 6.11 1.73
C ALA A 203 38.65 7.24 2.74
N VAL A 204 38.71 6.93 4.04
CA VAL A 204 38.52 7.92 5.11
C VAL A 204 39.64 8.96 5.12
N GLU A 205 40.89 8.54 4.95
CA GLU A 205 42.03 9.46 4.83
C GLU A 205 41.87 10.40 3.62
N THR A 206 41.40 9.88 2.48
CA THR A 206 41.20 10.68 1.26
C THR A 206 40.06 11.68 1.41
N ILE A 207 38.89 11.29 1.91
CA ILE A 207 37.75 12.22 2.05
C ILE A 207 38.01 13.29 3.11
N ASN A 208 38.86 13.01 4.11
CA ASN A 208 39.25 13.98 5.13
C ASN A 208 40.23 15.06 4.63
N LYS A 209 40.82 14.89 3.44
CA LYS A 209 41.60 15.95 2.77
C LYS A 209 40.70 17.11 2.31
N ILE A 210 39.39 16.90 2.19
CA ILE A 210 38.45 17.94 1.79
C ILE A 210 37.96 18.70 3.02
N ALA A 211 38.13 20.02 3.03
CA ALA A 211 37.67 20.87 4.12
C ALA A 211 36.14 20.80 4.32
N PRO A 212 35.62 20.83 5.55
CA PRO A 212 34.18 20.76 5.82
C PRO A 212 33.32 21.81 5.11
N ALA A 213 33.84 23.04 4.98
CA ALA A 213 33.17 24.11 4.25
C ALA A 213 33.00 23.78 2.75
N VAL A 214 34.00 23.13 2.15
CA VAL A 214 33.98 22.71 0.74
C VAL A 214 33.04 21.53 0.54
N LEU A 215 33.02 20.56 1.47
CA LEU A 215 32.05 19.46 1.42
C LEU A 215 30.62 19.98 1.44
N LYS A 216 30.34 20.99 2.27
CA LYS A 216 29.03 21.65 2.35
C LYS A 216 28.71 22.40 1.06
N GLU A 217 29.62 23.24 0.57
CA GLU A 217 29.43 24.04 -0.65
C GLU A 217 29.14 23.16 -1.87
N GLN A 218 29.80 22.00 -1.97
CA GLN A 218 29.66 21.08 -3.09
C GLN A 218 28.57 20.01 -2.90
N ASP A 219 27.85 20.01 -1.78
CA ASP A 219 26.73 19.09 -1.48
C ASP A 219 27.16 17.60 -1.48
N ILE A 220 28.33 17.33 -0.89
CA ILE A 220 28.97 16.01 -0.80
C ILE A 220 29.20 15.55 0.66
N ARG A 221 28.51 16.14 1.64
CA ARG A 221 28.66 15.68 3.04
C ARG A 221 27.99 14.32 3.26
N ALA A 222 26.85 14.06 2.62
CA ALA A 222 26.16 12.77 2.73
C ALA A 222 27.02 11.61 2.17
N GLU A 223 27.87 11.90 1.20
CA GLU A 223 28.81 10.98 0.58
C GLU A 223 29.95 10.67 1.55
N LYS A 224 30.43 11.67 2.31
CA LYS A 224 31.34 11.42 3.44
C LYS A 224 30.69 10.54 4.51
N VAL A 225 29.41 10.73 4.81
CA VAL A 225 28.67 9.84 5.74
C VAL A 225 28.72 8.39 5.25
N TRP A 226 28.46 8.14 3.96
CA TRP A 226 28.54 6.81 3.36
C TRP A 226 29.90 6.15 3.57
N ILE A 227 30.99 6.89 3.31
CA ILE A 227 32.37 6.39 3.50
C ILE A 227 32.63 6.04 4.97
N LEU A 228 32.21 6.91 5.90
CA LEU A 228 32.35 6.67 7.34
C LEU A 228 31.56 5.43 7.79
N PHE A 229 30.35 5.27 7.26
CA PHE A 229 29.49 4.12 7.56
C PHE A 229 30.15 2.79 7.14
N TYR A 230 30.61 2.69 5.88
CA TYR A 230 31.31 1.49 5.39
C TYR A 230 32.63 1.23 6.12
N ALA A 231 33.33 2.28 6.55
CA ALA A 231 34.52 2.17 7.40
C ALA A 231 34.22 1.78 8.86
N ARG A 232 32.97 1.41 9.19
CA ARG A 232 32.49 1.08 10.54
C ARG A 232 32.67 2.21 11.56
N LYS A 233 32.84 3.46 11.10
CA LYS A 233 32.84 4.66 11.95
C LYS A 233 31.42 5.15 12.18
N THR A 234 30.57 4.27 12.72
CA THR A 234 29.11 4.47 12.81
C THR A 234 28.73 5.69 13.65
N ARG A 235 29.45 5.96 14.74
CA ARG A 235 29.22 7.17 15.58
C ARG A 235 29.46 8.47 14.82
N ASP A 236 30.55 8.55 14.06
CA ASP A 236 30.88 9.73 13.26
C ASP A 236 29.88 9.92 12.12
N ALA A 237 29.49 8.81 11.47
CA ALA A 237 28.46 8.80 10.43
C ALA A 237 27.10 9.25 10.97
N GLU A 238 26.69 8.77 12.16
CA GLU A 238 25.44 9.17 12.82
C GLU A 238 25.44 10.66 13.14
N MET A 239 26.52 11.17 13.75
CA MET A 239 26.65 12.58 14.11
C MET A 239 26.61 13.50 12.88
N LEU A 240 27.35 13.15 11.83
CA LEU A 240 27.38 13.94 10.59
C LEU A 240 26.01 13.88 9.88
N SER A 241 25.33 12.73 9.88
CA SER A 241 23.97 12.62 9.30
C SER A 241 22.99 13.56 9.99
N LYS A 242 22.97 13.58 11.33
CA LYS A 242 22.12 14.48 12.12
C LYS A 242 22.43 15.95 11.81
N SER A 243 23.72 16.31 11.78
CA SER A 243 24.16 17.66 11.43
C SER A 243 23.71 18.11 10.04
N ILE A 244 23.70 17.21 9.05
CA ILE A 244 23.19 17.52 7.70
C ILE A 244 21.67 17.73 7.71
N ILE A 245 20.93 16.85 8.42
CA ILE A 245 19.46 16.88 8.47
C ILE A 245 18.97 18.17 9.14
N ASP A 246 19.54 18.51 10.29
CA ASP A 246 19.13 19.65 11.12
C ASP A 246 19.72 20.97 10.63
N GLY A 247 20.86 20.92 9.94
CA GLY A 247 21.57 22.09 9.45
C GLY A 247 21.05 22.65 8.12
N PRO A 248 21.61 23.78 7.65
CA PRO A 248 21.37 24.29 6.31
C PRO A 248 22.01 23.36 5.26
N GLY A 249 21.27 23.09 4.18
CA GLY A 249 21.69 22.25 3.07
C GLY A 249 20.52 21.88 2.15
N SER A 250 20.84 21.25 1.03
CA SER A 250 19.88 20.91 -0.02
C SER A 250 18.89 19.85 0.45
N ARG A 251 17.68 19.85 -0.13
CA ARG A 251 16.70 18.78 0.10
C ARG A 251 17.25 17.41 -0.30
N VAL A 252 18.10 17.38 -1.34
CA VAL A 252 18.71 16.16 -1.87
C VAL A 252 19.71 15.56 -0.86
N GLU A 253 20.62 16.36 -0.32
CA GLU A 253 21.62 15.92 0.67
C GLU A 253 20.97 15.50 1.98
N LYS A 254 19.95 16.25 2.45
CA LYS A 254 19.14 15.84 3.61
C LYS A 254 18.48 14.48 3.41
N LEU A 255 17.90 14.23 2.24
CA LEU A 255 17.28 12.94 1.93
C LEU A 255 18.30 11.80 1.94
N LYS A 256 19.48 12.02 1.35
CA LYS A 256 20.58 11.03 1.37
C LYS A 256 21.05 10.75 2.81
N ALA A 257 21.25 11.79 3.63
CA ALA A 257 21.64 11.64 5.03
C ALA A 257 20.59 10.87 5.85
N LYS A 258 19.30 11.13 5.63
CA LYS A 258 18.21 10.35 6.26
C LYS A 258 18.26 8.87 5.90
N ARG A 259 18.55 8.51 4.65
CA ARG A 259 18.67 7.10 4.24
C ARG A 259 19.82 6.38 4.95
N ILE A 260 20.98 7.04 5.05
CA ILE A 260 22.14 6.42 5.72
C ILE A 260 21.88 6.32 7.23
N LEU A 261 21.29 7.36 7.84
CA LEU A 261 20.90 7.33 9.25
C LEU A 261 19.89 6.22 9.54
N LEU A 262 18.95 5.95 8.62
CA LEU A 262 18.03 4.81 8.73
C LEU A 262 18.80 3.49 8.74
N MET A 263 19.77 3.31 7.85
CA MET A 263 20.61 2.10 7.83
C MET A 263 21.40 1.93 9.14
N ILE A 264 21.94 3.03 9.69
CA ILE A 264 22.62 3.02 10.99
C ILE A 264 21.67 2.54 12.09
N TYR A 265 20.47 3.13 12.17
CA TYR A 265 19.49 2.76 13.19
C TYR A 265 18.97 1.32 13.04
N GLU A 266 18.73 0.86 11.80
CA GLU A 266 18.35 -0.52 11.52
C GLU A 266 19.48 -1.50 11.92
N SER A 267 20.74 -1.18 11.63
CA SER A 267 21.89 -2.02 12.00
C SER A 267 22.17 -2.07 13.50
N ALA A 268 21.79 -1.02 14.24
CA ALA A 268 21.95 -0.92 15.68
C ALA A 268 20.69 -1.36 16.46
N ASP A 269 19.68 -1.90 15.76
CA ASP A 269 18.37 -2.27 16.31
C ASP A 269 17.70 -1.14 17.14
N LYS A 270 17.93 0.12 16.76
CA LYS A 270 17.26 1.30 17.33
C LYS A 270 15.86 1.43 16.73
N ILE A 271 14.95 0.55 17.16
CA ILE A 271 13.63 0.34 16.54
C ILE A 271 12.81 1.63 16.43
N ASP A 272 12.73 2.44 17.48
CA ASP A 272 11.93 3.67 17.49
C ASP A 272 12.45 4.74 16.53
N ASP A 273 13.76 4.94 16.53
CA ASP A 273 14.41 5.90 15.64
C ASP A 273 14.31 5.45 14.17
N ALA A 274 14.53 4.17 13.91
CA ALA A 274 14.38 3.57 12.58
C ALA A 274 12.94 3.71 12.07
N LEU A 275 11.95 3.41 12.93
CA LEU A 275 10.54 3.49 12.58
C LEU A 275 10.14 4.93 12.23
N LYS A 276 10.50 5.90 13.07
CA LYS A 276 10.24 7.32 12.82
C LYS A 276 10.80 7.75 11.47
N LEU A 277 12.07 7.42 11.21
CA LEU A 277 12.76 7.84 10.00
C LEU A 277 12.21 7.15 8.74
N ARG A 278 11.83 5.88 8.85
CA ARG A 278 11.19 5.14 7.76
C ARG A 278 9.84 5.75 7.41
N ILE A 279 9.04 6.15 8.40
CA ILE A 279 7.76 6.85 8.16
C ILE A 279 7.97 8.19 7.42
N GLU A 280 8.95 8.99 7.84
CA GLU A 280 9.29 10.26 7.16
C GLU A 280 9.70 10.04 5.69
N LEU A 281 10.39 8.93 5.41
CA LEU A 281 10.88 8.57 4.09
C LEU A 281 9.82 7.94 3.17
N LEU A 282 8.65 7.58 3.70
CA LEU A 282 7.61 6.87 2.95
C LEU A 282 7.10 7.65 1.73
N SER A 283 7.07 8.98 1.80
CA SER A 283 6.67 9.84 0.67
C SER A 283 7.66 9.80 -0.51
N TYR A 284 8.91 9.41 -0.24
CA TYR A 284 9.97 9.26 -1.23
C TYR A 284 10.14 7.80 -1.68
N GLU A 285 9.75 6.84 -0.85
CA GLU A 285 9.87 5.39 -1.09
C GLU A 285 8.51 4.69 -0.87
N PRO A 286 7.53 4.88 -1.77
CA PRO A 286 6.14 4.42 -1.57
C PRO A 286 5.94 2.92 -1.89
N GLY A 287 7.02 2.16 -2.09
CA GLY A 287 7.01 0.75 -2.45
C GLY A 287 6.51 -0.14 -1.32
N ASP A 288 5.95 -1.30 -1.67
CA ASP A 288 5.38 -2.21 -0.67
C ASP A 288 6.45 -2.88 0.21
N ASP A 289 7.64 -3.20 -0.32
CA ASP A 289 8.79 -3.65 0.50
C ASP A 289 9.11 -2.64 1.62
N PHE A 290 9.09 -1.35 1.26
CA PHE A 290 9.40 -0.29 2.20
C PHE A 290 8.36 -0.19 3.32
N LYS A 291 7.07 -0.38 3.01
CA LYS A 291 5.97 -0.46 3.98
C LYS A 291 6.03 -1.72 4.82
N MET A 292 6.36 -2.87 4.23
CA MET A 292 6.47 -4.14 4.96
C MET A 292 7.57 -4.08 6.03
N LYS A 293 8.66 -3.34 5.79
CA LYS A 293 9.66 -3.07 6.84
C LYS A 293 9.13 -2.18 7.97
N ILE A 294 8.22 -1.24 7.69
CA ILE A 294 7.50 -0.49 8.75
C ILE A 294 6.64 -1.46 9.58
N VAL A 295 5.90 -2.36 8.92
CA VAL A 295 5.09 -3.40 9.59
C VAL A 295 5.97 -4.27 10.48
N ALA A 296 7.12 -4.74 9.98
CA ALA A 296 8.07 -5.56 10.75
C ALA A 296 8.63 -4.83 11.99
N LEU A 297 8.89 -3.52 11.89
CA LEU A 297 9.32 -2.72 13.04
C LEU A 297 8.19 -2.59 14.08
N TYR A 298 6.94 -2.43 13.66
CA TYR A 298 5.80 -2.47 14.58
C TYR A 298 5.63 -3.84 15.25
N ASP A 299 5.85 -4.93 14.52
CA ASP A 299 5.81 -6.28 15.09
C ASP A 299 6.89 -6.47 16.16
N LYS A 300 8.13 -5.98 15.92
CA LYS A 300 9.20 -5.97 16.93
C LYS A 300 8.83 -5.19 18.19
N LYS A 301 7.97 -4.17 18.07
CA LYS A 301 7.44 -3.40 19.21
C LYS A 301 6.20 -4.03 19.84
N GLU A 302 5.77 -5.20 19.37
CA GLU A 302 4.50 -5.82 19.75
C GLU A 302 3.28 -4.89 19.56
N ASN A 303 3.41 -3.92 18.65
CA ASN A 303 2.36 -2.93 18.37
C ASN A 303 1.55 -3.38 17.15
N VAL A 304 0.58 -4.24 17.44
CA VAL A 304 -0.29 -4.86 16.44
C VAL A 304 -1.14 -3.83 15.68
N GLU A 305 -1.60 -2.77 16.35
CA GLU A 305 -2.39 -1.72 15.70
C GLU A 305 -1.57 -0.98 14.64
N GLY A 306 -0.34 -0.62 14.94
CA GLY A 306 0.58 0.01 13.98
C GLY A 306 0.85 -0.89 12.78
N ALA A 307 1.12 -2.18 13.03
CA ALA A 307 1.32 -3.18 11.97
C ALA A 307 0.10 -3.29 11.05
N LEU A 308 -1.11 -3.49 11.61
CA LEU A 308 -2.35 -3.61 10.86
C LEU A 308 -2.68 -2.32 10.08
N ARG A 309 -2.48 -1.15 10.69
CA ARG A 309 -2.66 0.15 10.03
C ARG A 309 -1.77 0.26 8.79
N TYR A 310 -0.49 -0.06 8.90
CA TYR A 310 0.42 0.08 7.76
C TYR A 310 0.20 -0.96 6.66
N LEU A 311 -0.31 -2.15 7.02
CA LEU A 311 -0.77 -3.13 6.03
C LEU A 311 -1.88 -2.57 5.15
N THR A 312 -2.74 -1.65 5.62
CA THR A 312 -3.80 -1.04 4.78
C THR A 312 -3.24 -0.27 3.59
N TYR A 313 -2.01 0.26 3.69
CA TYR A 313 -1.35 1.02 2.63
C TYR A 313 -0.57 0.14 1.64
N VAL A 314 -0.44 -1.15 1.91
CA VAL A 314 0.19 -2.12 0.98
C VAL A 314 -0.72 -2.31 -0.24
N LYS A 315 -0.16 -2.13 -1.43
CA LYS A 315 -0.90 -2.19 -2.71
C LYS A 315 -1.16 -3.62 -3.14
N ASP A 316 -0.19 -4.52 -2.97
CA ASP A 316 -0.36 -5.94 -3.23
C ASP A 316 -1.42 -6.53 -2.29
N LYS A 317 -2.58 -6.86 -2.88
CA LYS A 317 -3.74 -7.36 -2.14
C LYS A 317 -3.49 -8.74 -1.52
N LYS A 318 -2.66 -9.58 -2.15
CA LYS A 318 -2.37 -10.93 -1.65
C LYS A 318 -1.46 -10.86 -0.44
N ILE A 319 -0.37 -10.11 -0.53
CA ILE A 319 0.54 -9.86 0.61
C ILE A 319 -0.23 -9.22 1.76
N ARG A 320 -0.98 -8.16 1.48
CA ARG A 320 -1.80 -7.48 2.48
C ARG A 320 -2.78 -8.44 3.17
N SER A 321 -3.53 -9.22 2.40
CA SER A 321 -4.49 -10.17 2.94
C SER A 321 -3.82 -11.20 3.85
N ALA A 322 -2.77 -11.85 3.37
CA ALA A 322 -2.09 -12.91 4.11
C ALA A 322 -1.48 -12.41 5.41
N GLU A 323 -0.83 -11.25 5.38
CA GLU A 323 -0.20 -10.66 6.57
C GLU A 323 -1.23 -10.14 7.59
N MET A 324 -2.36 -9.61 7.12
CA MET A 324 -3.46 -9.24 8.01
C MET A 324 -4.13 -10.46 8.62
N GLU A 325 -4.41 -11.50 7.82
CA GLU A 325 -5.04 -12.73 8.29
C GLU A 325 -4.21 -13.37 9.40
N LYS A 326 -2.90 -13.52 9.18
CA LYS A 326 -1.95 -14.04 10.16
C LYS A 326 -2.10 -13.36 11.53
N ARG A 327 -2.14 -12.02 11.55
CA ARG A 327 -2.22 -11.23 12.79
C ARG A 327 -3.60 -11.30 13.42
N LEU A 328 -4.65 -11.12 12.63
CA LEU A 328 -6.03 -11.17 13.12
C LEU A 328 -6.40 -12.55 13.69
N LYS A 329 -5.89 -13.63 13.10
CA LYS A 329 -6.08 -14.99 13.61
C LYS A 329 -5.43 -15.16 14.98
N ASN A 330 -4.22 -14.67 15.17
CA ASN A 330 -3.53 -14.72 16.46
C ASN A 330 -4.30 -13.93 17.54
N ILE A 331 -4.76 -12.73 17.21
CA ILE A 331 -5.55 -11.86 18.10
C ILE A 331 -6.88 -12.54 18.49
N MET A 332 -7.59 -13.11 17.52
CA MET A 332 -8.87 -13.77 17.76
C MET A 332 -8.72 -14.98 18.69
N ASN A 333 -7.59 -15.69 18.58
CA ASN A 333 -7.30 -16.87 19.40
C ASN A 333 -6.68 -16.54 20.77
N SER A 334 -6.10 -15.35 20.96
CA SER A 334 -5.44 -14.98 22.22
C SER A 334 -6.41 -14.50 23.30
N GLY A 335 -7.67 -14.24 22.96
CA GLY A 335 -8.63 -13.64 23.89
C GLY A 335 -8.35 -12.15 24.18
N ASP A 336 -7.60 -11.47 23.31
CA ASP A 336 -7.33 -10.03 23.43
C ASP A 336 -8.66 -9.25 23.55
N PRO A 337 -8.85 -8.40 24.58
CA PRO A 337 -10.07 -7.60 24.74
C PRO A 337 -10.33 -6.67 23.54
N LYS A 338 -9.31 -6.31 22.77
CA LYS A 338 -9.41 -5.52 21.54
C LYS A 338 -9.62 -6.35 20.28
N ALA A 339 -9.72 -7.68 20.38
CA ALA A 339 -9.93 -8.56 19.23
C ALA A 339 -11.13 -8.13 18.39
N MET A 340 -12.24 -7.82 19.05
CA MET A 340 -13.45 -7.32 18.39
C MET A 340 -13.20 -6.05 17.59
N GLU A 341 -12.46 -5.09 18.16
CA GLU A 341 -12.13 -3.82 17.52
C GLU A 341 -11.27 -4.02 16.27
N TYR A 342 -10.19 -4.81 16.39
CA TYR A 342 -9.29 -5.09 15.27
C TYR A 342 -9.99 -5.87 14.15
N LEU A 343 -10.76 -6.89 14.49
CA LEU A 343 -11.53 -7.66 13.51
C LEU A 343 -12.52 -6.74 12.77
N SER A 344 -13.23 -5.85 13.46
CA SER A 344 -14.18 -4.94 12.81
C SER A 344 -13.49 -3.97 11.85
N ARG A 345 -12.32 -3.44 12.22
CA ARG A 345 -11.58 -2.47 11.41
C ARG A 345 -10.90 -3.10 10.20
N PHE A 346 -10.33 -4.29 10.35
CA PHE A 346 -9.36 -4.81 9.37
C PHE A 346 -9.83 -6.01 8.54
N SER A 347 -10.88 -6.73 8.93
CA SER A 347 -11.33 -7.94 8.19
C SER A 347 -11.79 -7.66 6.75
N TRP A 348 -12.17 -6.42 6.45
CA TRP A 348 -12.53 -5.99 5.10
C TRP A 348 -11.36 -6.01 4.11
N HIS A 349 -10.12 -6.02 4.60
CA HIS A 349 -8.92 -6.10 3.77
C HIS A 349 -8.45 -7.53 3.47
N ILE A 350 -9.00 -8.53 4.16
CA ILE A 350 -8.76 -9.96 3.89
C ILE A 350 -9.38 -10.33 2.54
N ALA A 351 -8.74 -11.21 1.78
CA ALA A 351 -9.22 -11.64 0.48
C ALA A 351 -10.53 -12.41 0.62
N GLU A 352 -11.42 -12.26 -0.36
CA GLU A 352 -12.74 -12.90 -0.35
C GLU A 352 -12.67 -14.43 -0.48
N ASP A 353 -11.54 -14.96 -0.95
CA ASP A 353 -11.27 -16.39 -1.06
C ASP A 353 -10.68 -17.02 0.23
N SER A 354 -10.49 -16.21 1.29
CA SER A 354 -9.94 -16.68 2.55
C SER A 354 -11.00 -17.38 3.40
N PRO A 355 -10.76 -18.64 3.85
CA PRO A 355 -11.66 -19.35 4.76
C PRO A 355 -11.75 -18.66 6.12
N PHE A 356 -10.76 -17.85 6.51
CA PHE A 356 -10.75 -17.12 7.77
C PHE A 356 -11.94 -16.15 7.91
N LEU A 357 -12.49 -15.64 6.81
CA LEU A 357 -13.69 -14.80 6.84
C LEU A 357 -14.89 -15.48 7.50
N MET A 358 -14.99 -16.81 7.38
CA MET A 358 -16.04 -17.60 8.05
C MET A 358 -15.84 -17.62 9.57
N ASP A 359 -14.60 -17.76 10.02
CA ASP A 359 -14.26 -17.78 11.45
C ASP A 359 -14.59 -16.43 12.09
N VAL A 360 -14.17 -15.33 11.45
CA VAL A 360 -14.48 -13.98 11.92
C VAL A 360 -15.98 -13.71 11.91
N SER A 361 -16.69 -14.18 10.88
CA SER A 361 -18.15 -14.05 10.85
C SER A 361 -18.81 -14.77 12.02
N ARG A 362 -18.42 -16.02 12.31
CA ARG A 362 -18.96 -16.78 13.44
C ARG A 362 -18.67 -16.07 14.75
N TYR A 363 -17.46 -15.55 14.91
CA TYR A 363 -17.05 -14.78 16.07
C TYR A 363 -17.95 -13.56 16.28
N PHE A 364 -18.17 -12.74 15.22
CA PHE A 364 -19.08 -11.59 15.31
C PHE A 364 -20.51 -11.99 15.68
N ILE A 365 -21.06 -13.04 15.07
CA ILE A 365 -22.43 -13.50 15.36
C ILE A 365 -22.56 -13.98 16.79
N ALA A 366 -21.59 -14.78 17.28
CA ALA A 366 -21.56 -15.26 18.65
C ALA A 366 -21.44 -14.12 19.68
N SER A 367 -20.78 -13.02 19.31
CA SER A 367 -20.68 -11.81 20.13
C SER A 367 -21.84 -10.82 19.94
N GLY A 368 -22.95 -11.21 19.30
CA GLY A 368 -24.13 -10.36 19.10
C GLY A 368 -24.03 -9.35 17.94
N LYS A 369 -22.90 -9.30 17.23
CA LYS A 369 -22.66 -8.42 16.07
C LYS A 369 -23.07 -9.07 14.75
N LYS A 370 -24.38 -9.39 14.66
CA LYS A 370 -24.92 -10.15 13.52
C LYS A 370 -24.75 -9.42 12.17
N ALA A 371 -24.85 -8.09 12.14
CA ALA A 371 -24.73 -7.31 10.91
C ALA A 371 -23.32 -7.39 10.31
N GLU A 372 -22.30 -7.26 11.13
CA GLU A 372 -20.90 -7.36 10.72
C GLU A 372 -20.55 -8.78 10.26
N GLY A 373 -21.02 -9.80 11.00
CA GLY A 373 -20.84 -11.20 10.59
C GLY A 373 -21.48 -11.50 9.24
N THR A 374 -22.75 -11.13 9.06
CA THR A 374 -23.46 -11.35 7.78
C THR A 374 -22.83 -10.60 6.61
N ALA A 375 -22.28 -9.40 6.84
CA ALA A 375 -21.55 -8.67 5.81
C ALA A 375 -20.27 -9.41 5.36
N LEU A 376 -19.52 -10.02 6.29
CA LEU A 376 -18.38 -10.87 5.95
C LEU A 376 -18.80 -12.17 5.24
N LEU A 377 -19.91 -12.79 5.61
CA LEU A 377 -20.44 -13.95 4.88
C LEU A 377 -20.81 -13.59 3.44
N ARG A 378 -21.45 -12.45 3.21
CA ARG A 378 -21.76 -11.96 1.85
C ARG A 378 -20.50 -11.77 1.02
N LYS A 379 -19.39 -11.36 1.64
CA LYS A 379 -18.08 -11.26 0.98
C LYS A 379 -17.51 -12.64 0.68
N ALA A 380 -17.46 -13.54 1.67
CA ALA A 380 -16.97 -14.90 1.50
C ALA A 380 -17.80 -15.70 0.49
N ALA A 381 -19.11 -15.45 0.36
CA ALA A 381 -19.98 -16.10 -0.61
C ALA A 381 -19.72 -15.71 -2.09
N ARG A 382 -18.82 -14.75 -2.36
CA ARG A 382 -18.42 -14.36 -3.73
C ARG A 382 -17.34 -15.28 -4.29
N SER A 383 -16.50 -15.85 -3.44
CA SER A 383 -15.37 -16.71 -3.80
C SER A 383 -15.28 -17.91 -2.84
N TYR A 384 -14.20 -18.69 -2.83
CA TYR A 384 -14.04 -19.79 -1.88
C TYR A 384 -14.01 -19.28 -0.42
N PRO A 385 -14.71 -19.85 0.58
CA PRO A 385 -15.57 -21.04 0.57
C PRO A 385 -17.05 -20.72 0.29
N LYS A 386 -17.37 -20.40 -0.97
CA LYS A 386 -18.70 -19.98 -1.46
C LYS A 386 -19.86 -20.78 -0.90
N GLY A 387 -19.77 -22.11 -0.94
CA GLY A 387 -20.86 -23.00 -0.52
C GLY A 387 -21.17 -22.88 0.96
N GLU A 388 -20.16 -23.04 1.82
CA GLU A 388 -20.34 -22.95 3.28
C GLU A 388 -20.80 -21.55 3.71
N ALA A 389 -20.21 -20.50 3.11
CA ALA A 389 -20.62 -19.12 3.39
C ALA A 389 -22.07 -18.85 2.98
N ALA A 390 -22.48 -19.32 1.80
CA ALA A 390 -23.85 -19.18 1.30
C ALA A 390 -24.86 -19.96 2.14
N LEU A 391 -24.55 -21.19 2.54
CA LEU A 391 -25.42 -21.99 3.41
C LEU A 391 -25.63 -21.31 4.76
N TYR A 392 -24.55 -20.88 5.42
CA TYR A 392 -24.66 -20.22 6.72
C TYR A 392 -25.39 -18.88 6.63
N LEU A 393 -25.09 -18.07 5.62
CA LEU A 393 -25.81 -16.82 5.39
C LEU A 393 -27.31 -17.05 5.15
N SER A 394 -27.65 -18.08 4.36
CA SER A 394 -29.04 -18.41 4.04
C SER A 394 -29.81 -18.87 5.26
N GLU A 395 -29.18 -19.63 6.15
CA GLU A 395 -29.76 -20.04 7.43
C GLU A 395 -30.14 -18.82 8.29
N LEU A 396 -29.22 -17.84 8.39
CA LEU A 396 -29.47 -16.59 9.13
C LEU A 396 -30.59 -15.75 8.49
N LEU A 397 -30.64 -15.68 7.16
CA LEU A 397 -31.68 -14.96 6.41
C LEU A 397 -33.04 -15.65 6.55
N MET A 398 -33.09 -16.99 6.55
CA MET A 398 -34.31 -17.76 6.77
C MET A 398 -34.87 -17.51 8.18
N ALA A 399 -34.02 -17.46 9.20
CA ALA A 399 -34.43 -17.11 10.56
C ALA A 399 -35.00 -15.68 10.67
N GLU A 400 -34.61 -14.77 9.78
CA GLU A 400 -35.15 -13.41 9.66
C GLU A 400 -36.40 -13.33 8.76
N GLY A 401 -36.86 -14.44 8.19
CA GLY A 401 -37.97 -14.44 7.22
C GLY A 401 -37.60 -13.86 5.84
N ARG A 402 -36.32 -13.59 5.56
CA ARG A 402 -35.81 -13.00 4.32
C ARG A 402 -35.58 -14.06 3.25
N TYR A 403 -36.64 -14.77 2.92
CA TYR A 403 -36.63 -15.92 2.01
C TYR A 403 -36.13 -15.64 0.58
N PRO A 404 -36.50 -14.53 -0.08
CA PRO A 404 -36.01 -14.24 -1.43
C PRO A 404 -34.50 -14.05 -1.47
N GLU A 405 -33.93 -13.42 -0.44
CA GLU A 405 -32.48 -13.24 -0.34
C GLU A 405 -31.76 -14.55 -0.07
N ALA A 406 -32.29 -15.40 0.81
CA ALA A 406 -31.73 -16.72 1.08
C ALA A 406 -31.65 -17.56 -0.22
N LYS A 407 -32.75 -17.61 -1.00
CA LYS A 407 -32.79 -18.33 -2.30
C LYS A 407 -31.70 -17.83 -3.26
N LYS A 408 -31.44 -16.51 -3.32
CA LYS A 408 -30.40 -15.91 -4.16
C LYS A 408 -28.98 -16.44 -3.86
N PHE A 409 -28.72 -16.87 -2.62
CA PHE A 409 -27.44 -17.49 -2.23
C PHE A 409 -27.45 -19.01 -2.35
N LEU A 410 -28.59 -19.67 -2.18
CA LEU A 410 -28.74 -21.13 -2.28
C LEU A 410 -28.73 -21.64 -3.73
N GLU A 411 -29.40 -20.94 -4.66
CA GLU A 411 -29.53 -21.39 -6.05
C GLU A 411 -28.16 -21.53 -6.76
N PRO A 412 -27.22 -20.58 -6.65
CA PRO A 412 -25.93 -20.70 -7.34
C PRO A 412 -25.05 -21.85 -6.85
N ILE A 413 -25.24 -22.32 -5.62
CA ILE A 413 -24.43 -23.41 -5.03
C ILE A 413 -25.01 -24.80 -5.35
N MET A 414 -26.19 -24.86 -5.98
CA MET A 414 -26.82 -26.11 -6.43
C MET A 414 -26.03 -26.81 -7.55
N ALA A 415 -25.17 -26.10 -8.28
CA ALA A 415 -24.31 -26.70 -9.29
C ALA A 415 -23.20 -27.58 -8.70
N ASP A 416 -22.86 -27.39 -7.43
CA ASP A 416 -21.85 -28.18 -6.72
C ASP A 416 -22.52 -29.30 -5.93
N THR A 417 -22.22 -30.55 -6.30
CA THR A 417 -22.84 -31.74 -5.70
C THR A 417 -22.58 -31.88 -4.20
N ARG A 418 -21.56 -31.22 -3.66
CA ARG A 418 -21.26 -31.20 -2.21
C ARG A 418 -22.29 -30.39 -1.43
N TYR A 419 -22.82 -29.32 -2.03
CA TYR A 419 -23.73 -28.38 -1.37
C TYR A 419 -25.19 -28.54 -1.82
N ALA A 420 -25.42 -29.05 -3.04
CA ALA A 420 -26.74 -29.15 -3.64
C ALA A 420 -27.79 -29.85 -2.76
N PRO A 421 -27.52 -30.98 -2.08
CA PRO A 421 -28.55 -31.62 -1.27
C PRO A 421 -28.95 -30.79 -0.03
N ARG A 422 -28.00 -30.06 0.57
CA ARG A 422 -28.30 -29.17 1.70
C ARG A 422 -29.09 -27.96 1.23
N ALA A 423 -28.65 -27.33 0.15
CA ALA A 423 -29.33 -26.18 -0.43
C ALA A 423 -30.75 -26.53 -0.89
N ALA A 424 -30.95 -27.70 -1.49
CA ALA A 424 -32.26 -28.23 -1.85
C ALA A 424 -33.22 -28.33 -0.66
N ALA A 425 -32.76 -28.93 0.44
CA ALA A 425 -33.55 -29.08 1.65
C ALA A 425 -33.93 -27.71 2.25
N MET A 426 -33.01 -26.74 2.22
CA MET A 426 -33.27 -25.37 2.67
C MET A 426 -34.26 -24.63 1.74
N ILE A 427 -34.14 -24.76 0.42
CA ILE A 427 -35.10 -24.18 -0.54
C ILE A 427 -36.50 -24.77 -0.31
N ALA A 428 -36.61 -26.07 -0.09
CA ALA A 428 -37.87 -26.73 0.22
C ALA A 428 -38.44 -26.29 1.58
N GLU A 429 -37.60 -26.06 2.59
CA GLU A 429 -38.03 -25.44 3.84
C GLU A 429 -38.56 -24.02 3.62
N ILE A 430 -37.91 -23.22 2.78
CA ILE A 430 -38.42 -21.90 2.43
C ILE A 430 -39.80 -21.99 1.78
N MET A 431 -39.99 -22.91 0.81
CA MET A 431 -41.30 -23.13 0.17
C MET A 431 -42.36 -23.57 1.18
N GLU A 432 -42.00 -24.41 2.15
CA GLU A 432 -42.88 -24.81 3.25
C GLU A 432 -43.30 -23.62 4.11
N ARG A 433 -42.37 -22.75 4.51
CA ARG A 433 -42.66 -21.53 5.28
C ARG A 433 -43.53 -20.55 4.49
N GLU A 434 -43.46 -20.56 3.16
CA GLU A 434 -44.33 -19.82 2.25
C GLU A 434 -45.71 -20.50 2.04
N GLY A 435 -45.97 -21.66 2.66
CA GLY A 435 -47.21 -22.44 2.51
C GLY A 435 -47.31 -23.24 1.20
N LYS A 436 -46.24 -23.32 0.41
CA LYS A 436 -46.20 -23.97 -0.91
C LYS A 436 -45.80 -25.44 -0.80
N TYR A 437 -46.58 -26.22 -0.03
CA TYR A 437 -46.25 -27.62 0.29
C TYR A 437 -46.10 -28.52 -0.94
N ASN A 438 -47.03 -28.44 -1.91
CA ASN A 438 -46.98 -29.29 -3.11
C ASN A 438 -45.75 -28.96 -3.97
N ALA A 439 -45.45 -27.68 -4.17
CA ALA A 439 -44.26 -27.27 -4.92
C ALA A 439 -42.96 -27.74 -4.24
N ALA A 440 -42.90 -27.69 -2.91
CA ALA A 440 -41.75 -28.19 -2.14
C ALA A 440 -41.56 -29.71 -2.32
N ILE A 441 -42.67 -30.47 -2.32
CA ILE A 441 -42.67 -31.92 -2.56
C ILE A 441 -42.17 -32.22 -3.98
N ASP A 442 -42.77 -31.61 -5.00
CA ASP A 442 -42.41 -31.83 -6.40
C ASP A 442 -40.95 -31.49 -6.68
N TYR A 443 -40.46 -30.41 -6.07
CA TYR A 443 -39.07 -29.98 -6.14
C TYR A 443 -38.12 -31.05 -5.55
N LEU A 444 -38.38 -31.52 -4.33
CA LEU A 444 -37.53 -32.52 -3.67
C LEU A 444 -37.62 -33.91 -4.32
N LEU A 445 -38.78 -34.30 -4.87
CA LEU A 445 -38.94 -35.58 -5.58
C LEU A 445 -37.96 -35.72 -6.74
N ASN A 446 -37.67 -34.63 -7.45
CA ASN A 446 -36.70 -34.65 -8.53
C ASN A 446 -35.26 -34.80 -8.02
N ILE A 447 -34.95 -34.21 -6.87
CA ILE A 447 -33.60 -34.21 -6.28
C ILE A 447 -33.29 -35.56 -5.63
N VAL A 448 -34.26 -36.16 -4.92
CA VAL A 448 -34.09 -37.44 -4.20
C VAL A 448 -33.79 -38.62 -5.15
N LYS A 449 -34.20 -38.53 -6.43
CA LYS A 449 -33.91 -39.54 -7.46
C LYS A 449 -32.41 -39.73 -7.71
N THR A 450 -31.61 -38.67 -7.58
CA THR A 450 -30.18 -38.69 -7.89
C THR A 450 -29.30 -38.43 -6.67
N ALA A 451 -29.77 -37.63 -5.71
CA ALA A 451 -29.02 -37.31 -4.50
C ALA A 451 -28.97 -38.51 -3.55
N LYS A 452 -27.77 -38.91 -3.14
CA LYS A 452 -27.55 -39.94 -2.10
C LYS A 452 -27.65 -39.41 -0.67
N ASP A 453 -27.59 -38.09 -0.50
CA ASP A 453 -27.71 -37.45 0.81
C ASP A 453 -29.11 -37.66 1.41
N TYR A 454 -29.17 -37.76 2.73
CA TYR A 454 -30.41 -38.02 3.45
C TYR A 454 -31.33 -36.78 3.54
N ARG A 455 -30.75 -35.57 3.54
CA ARG A 455 -31.46 -34.32 3.85
C ARG A 455 -32.69 -34.07 2.97
N PRO A 456 -32.61 -34.23 1.63
CA PRO A 456 -33.78 -34.09 0.77
C PRO A 456 -34.90 -35.10 1.11
N ALA A 457 -34.55 -36.36 1.37
CA ALA A 457 -35.52 -37.40 1.71
C ALA A 457 -36.14 -37.17 3.10
N ALA A 458 -35.35 -36.79 4.09
CA ALA A 458 -35.83 -36.46 5.43
C ALA A 458 -36.83 -35.30 5.38
N LYS A 459 -36.49 -34.23 4.64
CA LYS A 459 -37.38 -33.08 4.46
C LYS A 459 -38.67 -33.44 3.73
N LEU A 460 -38.59 -34.35 2.76
CA LEU A 460 -39.76 -34.84 2.05
C LEU A 460 -40.69 -35.64 2.98
N GLY A 461 -40.13 -36.48 3.86
CA GLY A 461 -40.88 -37.17 4.92
C GLY A 461 -41.63 -36.20 5.83
N ASP A 462 -40.98 -35.11 6.25
CA ASP A 462 -41.59 -34.06 7.07
C ASP A 462 -42.77 -33.36 6.35
N LEU A 463 -42.61 -33.08 5.05
CA LEU A 463 -43.67 -32.44 4.25
C LEU A 463 -44.90 -33.36 4.08
N TYR A 464 -44.69 -34.64 3.78
CA TYR A 464 -45.80 -35.60 3.68
C TYR A 464 -46.48 -35.82 5.03
N TYR A 465 -45.71 -35.85 6.12
CA TYR A 465 -46.26 -35.95 7.47
C TYR A 465 -47.19 -34.77 7.78
N LYS A 466 -46.74 -33.54 7.50
CA LYS A 466 -47.54 -32.32 7.69
C LYS A 466 -48.80 -32.28 6.84
N LYS A 467 -48.79 -32.88 5.64
CA LYS A 467 -49.97 -33.03 4.79
C LYS A 467 -50.94 -34.14 5.25
N GLY A 468 -50.57 -34.93 6.25
CA GLY A 468 -51.37 -36.07 6.71
C GLY A 468 -51.18 -37.35 5.89
N ASP A 469 -50.30 -37.36 4.88
CA ASP A 469 -49.98 -38.57 4.11
C ASP A 469 -48.94 -39.41 4.86
N LYS A 470 -49.46 -40.28 5.72
CA LYS A 470 -48.69 -41.20 6.55
C LYS A 470 -47.85 -42.19 5.74
N SER A 471 -48.36 -42.64 4.60
CA SER A 471 -47.67 -43.63 3.75
C SER A 471 -46.47 -42.99 3.04
N GLY A 472 -46.68 -41.80 2.45
CA GLY A 472 -45.61 -40.99 1.87
C GLY A 472 -44.55 -40.62 2.91
N ALA A 473 -44.96 -40.19 4.10
CA ALA A 473 -44.05 -39.85 5.18
C ALA A 473 -43.15 -41.02 5.57
N LEU A 474 -43.73 -42.20 5.84
CA LEU A 474 -42.99 -43.40 6.19
C LEU A 474 -42.01 -43.82 5.09
N LYS A 475 -42.44 -43.80 3.82
CA LYS A 475 -41.58 -44.13 2.68
C LYS A 475 -40.30 -43.29 2.67
N TYR A 476 -40.41 -41.97 2.84
CA TYR A 476 -39.26 -41.09 2.76
C TYR A 476 -38.43 -41.04 4.04
N TYR A 477 -39.02 -41.26 5.22
CA TYR A 477 -38.25 -41.48 6.45
C TYR A 477 -37.42 -42.76 6.39
N VAL A 478 -37.98 -43.86 5.87
CA VAL A 478 -37.20 -45.09 5.62
C VAL A 478 -36.05 -44.82 4.67
N MET A 479 -36.30 -44.13 3.55
CA MET A 479 -35.25 -43.77 2.60
C MET A 479 -34.14 -42.91 3.22
N ALA A 480 -34.48 -41.93 4.05
CA ALA A 480 -33.50 -41.10 4.76
C ALA A 480 -32.75 -41.89 5.83
N SER A 481 -33.42 -42.79 6.54
CA SER A 481 -32.83 -43.72 7.50
C SER A 481 -31.79 -44.63 6.84
N ASP A 482 -32.11 -45.21 5.68
CA ASP A 482 -31.19 -46.07 4.93
C ASP A 482 -29.97 -45.29 4.39
N ARG A 483 -30.13 -43.98 4.17
CA ARG A 483 -29.04 -43.05 3.85
C ARG A 483 -28.28 -42.55 5.09
N GLY A 484 -28.67 -43.00 6.27
CA GLY A 484 -27.92 -42.83 7.51
C GLY A 484 -28.44 -41.78 8.49
N ASP A 485 -29.65 -41.24 8.30
CA ASP A 485 -30.23 -40.27 9.23
C ASP A 485 -30.85 -40.93 10.46
N GLY A 486 -30.31 -40.60 11.65
CA GLY A 486 -30.80 -41.13 12.92
C GLY A 486 -32.22 -40.65 13.27
N LEU A 487 -32.53 -39.37 13.00
CA LEU A 487 -33.86 -38.81 13.30
C LEU A 487 -34.96 -39.39 12.42
N SER A 488 -34.69 -39.61 11.12
CA SER A 488 -35.62 -40.31 10.24
C SER A 488 -35.78 -41.78 10.62
N SER A 489 -34.72 -42.42 11.16
CA SER A 489 -34.81 -43.78 11.72
C SER A 489 -35.77 -43.82 12.91
N LEU A 490 -35.66 -42.86 13.83
CA LEU A 490 -36.59 -42.71 14.94
C LEU A 490 -38.03 -42.53 14.45
N LYS A 491 -38.26 -41.57 13.53
CA LYS A 491 -39.60 -41.30 12.97
C LYS A 491 -40.19 -42.53 12.29
N ALA A 492 -39.41 -43.27 11.51
CA ALA A 492 -39.86 -44.52 10.90
C ALA A 492 -40.20 -45.59 11.97
N GLY A 493 -39.40 -45.68 13.03
CA GLY A 493 -39.68 -46.54 14.19
C GLY A 493 -41.02 -46.24 14.85
N ASP A 494 -41.31 -44.95 15.10
CA ASP A 494 -42.58 -44.50 15.68
C ASP A 494 -43.78 -44.85 14.79
N PHE A 495 -43.63 -44.71 13.47
CA PHE A 495 -44.66 -45.11 12.51
C PHE A 495 -44.95 -46.62 12.55
N TYR A 496 -43.91 -47.46 12.59
CA TYR A 496 -44.08 -48.90 12.71
C TYR A 496 -44.67 -49.31 14.06
N TYR A 497 -44.28 -48.63 15.14
CA TYR A 497 -44.83 -48.87 16.48
C TYR A 497 -46.34 -48.57 16.52
N ILE A 498 -46.77 -47.43 15.99
CA ILE A 498 -48.20 -47.05 15.91
C ILE A 498 -48.98 -48.04 15.04
N SER A 499 -48.35 -48.55 13.97
CA SER A 499 -48.92 -49.56 13.09
C SER A 499 -48.88 -50.99 13.66
N LYS A 500 -48.39 -51.15 14.91
CA LYS A 500 -48.23 -52.42 15.63
C LYS A 500 -47.25 -53.41 14.98
N ASP A 501 -46.41 -52.95 14.03
CA ASP A 501 -45.29 -53.74 13.48
C ASP A 501 -44.07 -53.58 14.40
N TYR A 502 -44.13 -54.20 15.58
CA TYR A 502 -43.11 -54.05 16.61
C TYR A 502 -41.73 -54.59 16.20
N ALA A 503 -41.69 -55.56 15.29
CA ALA A 503 -40.45 -56.10 14.76
C ALA A 503 -39.68 -55.02 13.97
N LYS A 504 -40.36 -54.32 13.05
CA LYS A 504 -39.75 -53.20 12.33
C LYS A 504 -39.50 -52.01 13.25
N ALA A 505 -40.41 -51.70 14.17
CA ALA A 505 -40.20 -50.62 15.13
C ALA A 505 -38.88 -50.80 15.90
N LYS A 506 -38.64 -52.00 16.45
CA LYS A 506 -37.40 -52.37 17.12
C LYS A 506 -36.17 -52.21 16.21
N LEU A 507 -36.25 -52.66 14.95
CA LEU A 507 -35.16 -52.51 13.97
C LEU A 507 -34.80 -51.04 13.73
N TYR A 508 -35.80 -50.19 13.51
CA TYR A 508 -35.57 -48.77 13.20
C TYR A 508 -35.12 -47.96 14.42
N TYR A 509 -35.60 -48.27 15.62
CA TYR A 509 -35.04 -47.68 16.84
C TYR A 509 -33.59 -48.11 17.06
N LYS A 510 -33.24 -49.37 16.77
CA LYS A 510 -31.83 -49.80 16.82
C LYS A 510 -30.97 -49.02 15.81
N LYS A 511 -31.44 -48.90 14.56
CA LYS A 511 -30.79 -48.04 13.55
C LYS A 511 -30.62 -46.60 14.04
N ALA A 512 -31.61 -46.05 14.74
CA ALA A 512 -31.54 -44.70 15.29
C ALA A 512 -30.43 -44.56 16.36
N LEU A 513 -30.26 -45.56 17.24
CA LEU A 513 -29.19 -45.59 18.25
C LEU A 513 -27.79 -45.79 17.65
N ASP A 514 -27.70 -46.49 16.52
CA ASP A 514 -26.43 -46.75 15.83
C ASP A 514 -25.98 -45.54 14.97
N ARG A 515 -26.72 -44.42 15.01
CA ARG A 515 -26.46 -43.19 14.27
C ARG A 515 -26.39 -41.98 15.22
N ASP A 516 -25.71 -40.93 14.78
CA ASP A 516 -25.55 -39.71 15.58
C ASP A 516 -26.87 -38.92 15.63
N ILE A 517 -27.56 -38.95 16.78
CA ILE A 517 -28.72 -38.12 17.10
C ILE A 517 -28.27 -37.02 18.07
N LYS A 518 -28.21 -35.79 17.57
CA LYS A 518 -27.74 -34.64 18.36
C LYS A 518 -28.77 -34.10 19.35
N ASP A 519 -30.06 -34.30 19.07
CA ASP A 519 -31.12 -33.84 19.96
C ASP A 519 -31.29 -34.81 21.15
N SER A 520 -30.97 -34.32 22.35
CA SER A 520 -30.95 -35.14 23.57
C SER A 520 -32.31 -35.75 23.91
N LYS A 521 -33.40 -35.02 23.65
CA LYS A 521 -34.78 -35.50 23.87
C LYS A 521 -35.14 -36.64 22.92
N SER A 522 -34.82 -36.50 21.64
CA SER A 522 -35.01 -37.55 20.65
C SER A 522 -34.18 -38.78 21.00
N LEU A 523 -32.92 -38.61 21.42
CA LEU A 523 -32.07 -39.73 21.83
C LEU A 523 -32.64 -40.44 23.08
N GLN A 524 -33.09 -39.69 24.08
CA GLN A 524 -33.76 -40.22 25.26
C GLN A 524 -35.02 -41.01 24.89
N TRP A 525 -35.82 -40.48 23.95
CA TRP A 525 -37.03 -41.15 23.46
C TRP A 525 -36.71 -42.47 22.76
N VAL A 526 -35.66 -42.52 21.92
CA VAL A 526 -35.22 -43.77 21.28
C VAL A 526 -34.77 -44.78 22.32
N TYR A 527 -34.00 -44.38 23.34
CA TYR A 527 -33.58 -45.28 24.43
C TYR A 527 -34.78 -45.90 25.14
N TYR A 528 -35.79 -45.09 25.46
CA TYR A 528 -37.00 -45.55 26.10
C TYR A 528 -37.76 -46.55 25.21
N GLN A 529 -38.03 -46.20 23.95
CA GLN A 529 -38.79 -47.07 23.03
C GLN A 529 -38.07 -48.39 22.75
N TYR A 530 -36.76 -48.34 22.50
CA TYR A 530 -35.97 -49.54 22.27
C TYR A 530 -35.89 -50.41 23.53
N GLY A 531 -35.63 -49.82 24.70
CA GLY A 531 -35.60 -50.52 25.98
C GLY A 531 -36.93 -51.20 26.29
N LYS A 532 -38.05 -50.50 26.10
CA LYS A 532 -39.40 -51.03 26.29
C LYS A 532 -39.69 -52.23 25.37
N LEU A 533 -39.40 -52.12 24.07
CA LEU A 533 -39.66 -53.20 23.10
C LEU A 533 -38.75 -54.42 23.29
N THR A 534 -37.57 -54.23 23.88
CA THR A 534 -36.59 -55.29 24.10
C THR A 534 -36.57 -55.84 25.52
N LYS A 535 -37.31 -55.21 26.45
CA LYS A 535 -37.23 -55.45 27.90
C LYS A 535 -35.79 -55.32 28.42
N SER A 536 -35.07 -54.30 27.95
CA SER A 536 -33.66 -54.09 28.27
C SER A 536 -33.47 -52.97 29.29
N ASP A 537 -33.17 -53.35 30.53
CA ASP A 537 -32.88 -52.42 31.63
C ASP A 537 -31.73 -51.46 31.32
N GLU A 538 -30.70 -51.91 30.59
CA GLU A 538 -29.57 -51.05 30.20
C GLU A 538 -30.04 -49.80 29.43
N TYR A 539 -30.91 -49.98 28.43
CA TYR A 539 -31.42 -48.87 27.62
C TYR A 539 -32.46 -48.04 28.38
N LEU A 540 -33.29 -48.67 29.21
CA LEU A 540 -34.21 -47.93 30.09
C LEU A 540 -33.45 -47.04 31.08
N LYS A 541 -32.34 -47.51 31.67
CA LYS A 541 -31.47 -46.70 32.55
C LYS A 541 -30.85 -45.51 31.82
N LYS A 542 -30.44 -45.68 30.55
CA LYS A 542 -30.00 -44.55 29.70
C LYS A 542 -31.12 -43.53 29.49
N ALA A 543 -32.37 -43.98 29.29
CA ALA A 543 -33.51 -43.07 29.21
C ALA A 543 -33.81 -42.33 30.52
N VAL A 544 -33.65 -42.99 31.68
CA VAL A 544 -33.81 -42.36 33.02
C VAL A 544 -32.84 -41.18 33.21
N SER A 545 -31.60 -41.32 32.74
CA SER A 545 -30.57 -40.28 32.91
C SER A 545 -30.91 -38.92 32.26
N GLY A 546 -31.87 -38.88 31.33
CA GLY A 546 -32.32 -37.64 30.68
C GLY A 546 -33.37 -36.83 31.45
N GLY A 547 -33.96 -37.37 32.53
CA GLY A 547 -34.98 -36.70 33.34
C GLY A 547 -36.38 -36.54 32.70
N GLY A 548 -37.31 -35.92 33.41
CA GLY A 548 -38.68 -35.64 32.93
C GLY A 548 -39.60 -36.87 32.81
N ASP A 549 -40.70 -36.71 32.08
CA ASP A 549 -41.76 -37.72 31.99
C ASP A 549 -41.29 -39.05 31.38
N VAL A 550 -40.39 -38.98 30.39
CA VAL A 550 -39.80 -40.17 29.76
C VAL A 550 -38.95 -40.95 30.76
N ALA A 551 -38.21 -40.26 31.64
CA ALA A 551 -37.43 -40.91 32.69
C ALA A 551 -38.34 -41.56 33.74
N ALA A 552 -39.42 -40.89 34.16
CA ALA A 552 -40.39 -41.46 35.10
C ALA A 552 -41.05 -42.74 34.53
N ALA A 553 -41.46 -42.70 33.25
CA ALA A 553 -42.03 -43.85 32.57
C ALA A 553 -41.02 -45.01 32.42
N ALA A 554 -39.74 -44.70 32.14
CA ALA A 554 -38.68 -45.70 32.08
C ALA A 554 -38.44 -46.37 33.45
N SER A 555 -38.40 -45.59 34.53
CA SER A 555 -38.24 -46.10 35.90
C SER A 555 -39.35 -47.05 36.31
N ALA A 556 -40.61 -46.70 35.98
CA ALA A 556 -41.76 -47.55 36.28
C ALA A 556 -41.65 -48.94 35.60
N LEU A 557 -41.24 -48.98 34.33
CA LEU A 557 -41.05 -50.24 33.61
C LEU A 557 -39.94 -51.11 34.20
N ILE A 558 -38.84 -50.50 34.70
CA ILE A 558 -37.76 -51.23 35.39
C ILE A 558 -38.26 -51.83 36.72
N SER A 559 -39.11 -51.09 37.46
CA SER A 559 -39.67 -51.59 38.72
C SER A 559 -40.74 -52.66 38.55
N GLU A 560 -41.41 -52.73 37.39
CA GLU A 560 -42.38 -53.79 37.08
C GLU A 560 -41.74 -55.10 36.60
N SER A 561 -40.47 -55.04 36.14
CA SER A 561 -39.72 -56.19 35.65
C SER A 561 -38.84 -56.89 36.70
N ASN A 562 -38.67 -56.29 37.87
CA ASN A 562 -38.00 -56.86 39.05
C ASN A 562 -39.03 -57.25 40.10
#